data_AF-A0A920M297-F1
#
_entry.id   AF-A0A920M297-F1
#
_cell.length_a   1.000
_cell.length_b   1.000
_cell.length_c   1.000
_cell.angle_alpha   90.00
_cell.angle_beta   90.00
_cell.angle_gamma   90.00
#
_symmetry.space_group_name_H-M   'P 1'
#
loop_
_entity.id
_entity.type
_entity.pdbx_description
1 polymer ?
#
loop_
_entity_poly.entity_id
_entity_poly.type
_entity_poly.pdbx_seq_one_letter_code
_entity_poly.pdbx_strand_id
1 'polypeptide(L)'
;MKLEDNVYSVDGTPADCVFMGIMAIMKDVPDVVISGINKGANMGDDVIHSGTLGAAFTARKLKYPPIALSIAGKSFEHSSAAINITKSILNYVRNNYSDEQHEGIVFNVNIPNLPLNEIKVYLLLIGK
;
A
#
# COMPACT_ATOMS: atom_id res chain seq x y z
N MET A 1 4.00 20.49 5.53
CA MET A 1 5.11 21.31 4.99
C MET A 1 5.65 20.67 3.72
N LYS A 2 5.85 21.43 2.63
CA LYS A 2 6.56 20.94 1.43
C LYS A 2 8.03 20.80 1.76
N LEU A 3 8.61 19.63 1.50
CA LEU A 3 10.04 19.34 1.70
C LEU A 3 10.80 19.46 0.38
N GLU A 4 10.30 18.83 -0.67
CA GLU A 4 10.85 18.84 -2.03
C GLU A 4 9.71 18.84 -3.05
N ASP A 5 10.02 18.82 -4.34
CA ASP A 5 9.01 18.63 -5.38
C ASP A 5 8.32 17.27 -5.21
N ASN A 6 6.99 17.31 -5.08
CA ASN A 6 6.13 16.16 -4.81
C ASN A 6 6.38 15.44 -3.47
N VAL A 7 7.15 16.05 -2.54
CA VAL A 7 7.41 15.47 -1.21
C VAL A 7 6.92 16.42 -0.13
N TYR A 8 6.05 15.91 0.74
CA TYR A 8 5.40 16.67 1.80
C TYR A 8 5.45 15.92 3.13
N SER A 9 5.65 16.66 4.21
CA SER A 9 5.49 16.18 5.58
C SER A 9 4.18 16.70 6.17
N VAL A 10 3.45 15.83 6.87
CA VAL A 10 2.22 16.17 7.58
C VAL A 10 2.45 15.84 9.04
N ASP A 11 2.20 16.82 9.91
CA ASP A 11 2.21 16.61 11.36
C ASP A 11 0.86 16.01 11.78
N GLY A 12 0.77 14.67 11.66
CA GLY A 12 -0.47 13.93 11.83
C GLY A 12 -0.27 12.43 11.64
N THR A 13 -1.37 11.69 11.61
CA THR A 13 -1.37 10.25 11.40
C THR A 13 -1.14 9.89 9.93
N PRO A 14 -0.78 8.62 9.61
CA PRO A 14 -0.75 8.16 8.21
C PRO A 14 -2.07 8.35 7.45
N ALA A 15 -3.22 8.32 8.15
CA ALA A 15 -4.51 8.64 7.58
C ALA A 15 -4.61 10.12 7.16
N ASP A 16 -4.13 11.03 8.02
CA ASP A 16 -4.08 12.46 7.72
C ASP A 16 -3.18 12.75 6.51
N CYS A 17 -2.04 12.04 6.37
CA CYS A 17 -1.19 12.14 5.19
C CYS A 17 -1.95 11.84 3.89
N VAL A 18 -2.73 10.75 3.86
CA VAL A 18 -3.53 10.38 2.67
C VAL A 18 -4.63 11.39 2.41
N PHE A 19 -5.37 11.78 3.45
CA PHE A 19 -6.46 12.74 3.33
C PHE A 19 -5.96 14.08 2.81
N MET A 20 -4.91 14.64 3.42
CA MET A 20 -4.30 15.92 3.02
C MET A 20 -3.69 15.84 1.62
N GLY A 21 -3.01 14.73 1.30
CA GLY A 21 -2.44 14.48 -0.02
C GLY A 21 -3.50 14.65 -1.11
N ILE A 22 -4.60 13.91 -1.00
CA ILE A 22 -5.67 13.88 -2.00
C ILE A 22 -6.51 15.15 -2.00
N MET A 23 -6.88 15.67 -0.82
CA MET A 23 -7.88 16.73 -0.71
C MET A 23 -7.31 18.15 -0.81
N ALA A 24 -6.01 18.33 -0.55
CA ALA A 24 -5.44 19.67 -0.40
C ALA A 24 -4.10 19.90 -1.11
N ILE A 25 -3.29 18.85 -1.31
CA ILE A 25 -1.91 19.00 -1.79
C ILE A 25 -1.77 18.69 -3.28
N MET A 26 -2.33 17.55 -3.73
CA MET A 26 -2.19 17.11 -5.11
C MET A 26 -3.03 17.97 -6.06
N LYS A 27 -2.47 18.28 -7.24
CA LYS A 27 -3.22 18.96 -8.32
C LYS A 27 -4.08 17.98 -9.09
N ASP A 28 -3.52 16.82 -9.39
CA ASP A 28 -4.19 15.71 -10.08
C ASP A 28 -4.47 14.59 -9.08
N VAL A 29 -5.64 13.95 -9.19
CA VAL A 29 -6.02 12.86 -8.28
C VAL A 29 -5.22 11.58 -8.59
N PRO A 30 -4.89 10.76 -7.58
CA PRO A 30 -4.16 9.51 -7.82
C PRO A 30 -5.06 8.42 -8.44
N ASP A 31 -4.48 7.60 -9.30
CA ASP A 31 -5.10 6.34 -9.75
C ASP A 31 -5.14 5.28 -8.64
N VAL A 32 -4.10 5.24 -7.80
CA VAL A 32 -3.87 4.24 -6.75
C VAL A 32 -3.12 4.91 -5.60
N VAL A 33 -3.44 4.53 -4.36
CA VAL A 33 -2.71 4.95 -3.16
C VAL A 33 -1.88 3.78 -2.64
N ILE A 34 -0.58 4.01 -2.44
CA ILE A 34 0.34 3.03 -1.87
C ILE A 34 0.84 3.54 -0.53
N SER A 35 0.67 2.73 0.53
CA SER A 35 1.19 2.98 1.87
C SER A 35 2.29 1.96 2.18
N GLY A 36 3.49 2.44 2.57
CA GLY A 36 4.64 1.59 2.90
C GLY A 36 5.98 2.10 2.33
N ILE A 37 7.02 1.27 2.24
CA ILE A 37 7.07 -0.14 2.65
C ILE A 37 7.36 -0.24 4.15
N ASN A 38 6.45 -0.87 4.89
CA ASN A 38 6.66 -1.12 6.32
C ASN A 38 7.79 -2.13 6.55
N LYS A 39 8.66 -1.87 7.53
CA LYS A 39 9.65 -2.84 8.01
C LYS A 39 8.98 -3.78 9.02
N GLY A 40 8.76 -5.03 8.62
CA GLY A 40 7.98 -5.99 9.38
C GLY A 40 6.63 -6.26 8.72
N ALA A 41 6.22 -7.53 8.75
CA ALA A 41 4.96 -7.96 8.18
C ALA A 41 3.76 -7.37 8.96
N ASN A 42 2.65 -7.16 8.25
CA ASN A 42 1.34 -6.87 8.83
C ASN A 42 0.44 -8.10 8.61
N MET A 43 0.47 -9.04 9.54
CA MET A 43 -0.26 -10.31 9.48
C MET A 43 -1.01 -10.57 10.79
N GLY A 44 -2.19 -11.21 10.71
CA GLY A 44 -3.00 -11.48 11.90
C GLY A 44 -3.41 -10.20 12.62
N ASP A 45 -3.24 -10.15 13.94
CA ASP A 45 -3.69 -9.05 14.79
C ASP A 45 -2.93 -7.74 14.54
N ASP A 46 -1.72 -7.80 13.96
CA ASP A 46 -0.91 -6.61 13.61
C ASP A 46 -1.67 -5.65 12.67
N VAL A 47 -2.62 -6.21 11.90
CA VAL A 47 -3.48 -5.46 10.96
C VAL A 47 -4.26 -4.35 11.66
N ILE A 48 -4.76 -4.59 12.87
CA ILE A 48 -5.70 -3.70 13.57
C ILE A 48 -5.01 -2.39 13.99
N HIS A 49 -3.73 -2.46 14.32
CA HIS A 49 -2.96 -1.32 14.84
C HIS A 49 -1.97 -0.75 13.83
N SER A 50 -1.98 -1.26 12.59
CA SER A 50 -1.04 -0.86 11.56
C SER A 50 -1.37 0.53 11.01
N GLY A 51 -0.46 1.48 11.20
CA GLY A 51 -0.52 2.78 10.50
C GLY A 51 -0.45 2.63 8.98
N THR A 52 0.27 1.60 8.49
CA THR A 52 0.35 1.30 7.05
C THR A 52 -1.03 0.96 6.49
N LEU A 53 -1.79 0.11 7.21
CA LEU A 53 -3.17 -0.17 6.85
C LEU A 53 -4.12 1.00 7.12
N GLY A 54 -3.91 1.78 8.19
CA GLY A 54 -4.71 2.97 8.47
C GLY A 54 -4.72 3.98 7.31
N ALA A 55 -3.57 4.20 6.67
CA ALA A 55 -3.47 4.99 5.45
C ALA A 55 -4.25 4.34 4.28
N ALA A 56 -4.08 3.04 4.05
CA ALA A 56 -4.76 2.32 2.98
C ALA A 56 -6.29 2.26 3.18
N PHE A 57 -6.78 2.09 4.40
CA PHE A 57 -8.20 2.18 4.74
C PHE A 57 -8.77 3.58 4.50
N THR A 58 -7.98 4.63 4.76
CA THR A 58 -8.38 6.00 4.42
C THR A 58 -8.54 6.17 2.92
N ALA A 59 -7.60 5.69 2.11
CA ALA A 59 -7.73 5.70 0.66
C ALA A 59 -8.96 4.94 0.17
N ARG A 60 -9.23 3.74 0.72
CA ARG A 60 -10.47 2.99 0.46
C ARG A 60 -11.71 3.82 0.76
N LYS A 61 -11.76 4.46 1.94
CA LYS A 61 -12.89 5.30 2.37
C LYS A 61 -13.11 6.47 1.40
N LEU A 62 -12.03 7.01 0.84
CA LEU A 62 -12.05 8.05 -0.18
C LEU A 62 -12.31 7.52 -1.60
N LYS A 63 -12.64 6.23 -1.76
CA LYS A 63 -12.94 5.56 -3.04
C LYS A 63 -11.75 5.45 -4.01
N TYR A 64 -10.52 5.42 -3.49
CA TYR A 64 -9.31 5.17 -4.27
C TYR A 64 -8.76 3.76 -4.06
N PRO A 65 -8.26 3.07 -5.11
CA PRO A 65 -7.63 1.77 -5.00
C PRO A 65 -6.44 1.80 -4.02
N PRO A 66 -6.47 1.03 -2.91
CA PRO A 66 -5.45 1.10 -1.88
C PRO A 66 -4.58 -0.16 -1.81
N ILE A 67 -3.27 0.06 -1.72
CA ILE A 67 -2.27 -0.99 -1.49
C ILE A 67 -1.49 -0.63 -0.23
N ALA A 68 -1.41 -1.58 0.70
CA ALA A 68 -0.50 -1.50 1.83
C ALA A 68 0.63 -2.51 1.65
N LEU A 69 1.87 -2.03 1.70
CA LEU A 69 3.06 -2.82 1.43
C LEU A 69 3.90 -2.97 2.70
N SER A 70 4.29 -4.21 2.95
CA SER A 70 5.18 -4.59 4.04
C SER A 70 6.26 -5.54 3.54
N ILE A 71 7.47 -5.44 4.08
CA ILE A 71 8.49 -6.47 3.92
C ILE A 71 8.54 -7.35 5.16
N ALA A 72 8.44 -8.66 4.98
CA ALA A 72 8.58 -9.64 6.05
C ALA A 72 10.06 -9.85 6.38
N GLY A 73 10.65 -8.85 7.04
CA GLY A 73 12.05 -8.82 7.41
C GLY A 73 12.41 -7.55 8.17
N LYS A 74 13.64 -7.51 8.70
CA LYS A 74 14.20 -6.34 9.41
C LYS A 74 15.13 -5.49 8.51
N SER A 75 15.43 -5.98 7.32
CA SER A 75 16.31 -5.35 6.32
C SER A 75 15.67 -5.37 4.93
N PHE A 76 16.28 -4.68 3.98
CA PHE A 76 15.85 -4.57 2.58
C PHE A 76 16.86 -5.22 1.62
N GLU A 77 17.49 -6.31 2.05
CA GLU A 77 18.56 -7.01 1.30
C GLU A 77 18.13 -7.40 -0.12
N HIS A 78 16.88 -7.81 -0.30
CA HIS A 78 16.31 -8.16 -1.61
C HIS A 78 15.29 -7.12 -2.11
N SER A 79 15.59 -5.83 -1.91
CA SER A 79 14.73 -4.72 -2.34
C SER A 79 14.36 -4.75 -3.82
N SER A 80 15.23 -5.24 -4.70
CA SER A 80 14.92 -5.40 -6.13
C SER A 80 13.78 -6.40 -6.38
N ALA A 81 13.72 -7.50 -5.63
CA ALA A 81 12.62 -8.45 -5.68
C ALA A 81 11.32 -7.81 -5.19
N ALA A 82 11.39 -7.05 -4.08
CA ALA A 82 10.24 -6.32 -3.55
C ALA A 82 9.70 -5.29 -4.55
N ILE A 83 10.56 -4.50 -5.19
CA ILE A 83 10.16 -3.53 -6.23
C ILE A 83 9.46 -4.23 -7.40
N ASN A 84 9.99 -5.36 -7.88
CA ASN A 84 9.39 -6.11 -8.99
C ASN A 84 8.00 -6.63 -8.61
N ILE A 85 7.85 -7.19 -7.41
CA ILE A 85 6.55 -7.67 -6.91
C ILE A 85 5.57 -6.51 -6.76
N THR A 86 6.00 -5.38 -6.18
CA THR A 86 5.17 -4.18 -6.06
C THR A 86 4.68 -3.68 -7.41
N LYS A 87 5.52 -3.67 -8.46
CA LYS A 87 5.10 -3.30 -9.82
C LYS A 87 4.03 -4.24 -10.36
N SER A 88 4.20 -5.55 -10.18
CA SER A 88 3.21 -6.55 -10.61
C SER A 88 1.87 -6.37 -9.90
N ILE A 89 1.90 -6.11 -8.59
CA ILE A 89 0.69 -5.87 -7.79
C ILE A 89 0.02 -4.55 -8.18
N LEU A 90 0.78 -3.48 -8.39
CA LEU A 90 0.25 -2.21 -8.87
C LEU A 90 -0.49 -2.39 -10.21
N ASN A 91 0.13 -3.09 -11.16
CA ASN A 91 -0.51 -3.39 -12.44
C ASN A 91 -1.78 -4.22 -12.27
N TYR A 92 -1.76 -5.23 -11.40
CA TYR A 92 -2.95 -6.02 -11.08
C TYR A 92 -4.08 -5.15 -10.51
N VAL A 93 -3.79 -4.33 -9.51
CA VAL A 93 -4.80 -3.47 -8.87
C VAL A 93 -5.36 -2.47 -9.88
N ARG A 94 -4.52 -1.78 -10.67
CA ARG A 94 -4.99 -0.82 -11.68
C ARG A 94 -5.96 -1.44 -12.69
N ASN A 95 -5.74 -2.70 -13.06
CA ASN A 95 -6.52 -3.37 -14.10
C ASN A 95 -7.80 -4.03 -13.58
N ASN A 96 -7.90 -4.29 -12.27
CA ASN A 96 -9.02 -5.07 -11.71
C ASN A 96 -9.86 -4.29 -10.67
N TYR A 97 -9.39 -3.18 -10.10
CA TYR A 97 -10.11 -2.51 -8.99
C TYR A 97 -11.49 -1.97 -9.37
N SER A 98 -11.74 -1.71 -10.65
CA SER A 98 -13.02 -1.20 -11.16
C SER A 98 -14.10 -2.28 -11.30
N ASP A 99 -13.76 -3.56 -11.16
CA ASP A 99 -14.75 -4.62 -11.20
C ASP A 99 -15.50 -4.76 -9.87
N GLU A 100 -16.69 -5.36 -9.92
CA GLU A 100 -17.49 -5.61 -8.73
C GLU A 100 -16.76 -6.50 -7.72
N GLN A 101 -15.80 -7.33 -8.16
CA GLN A 101 -15.06 -8.27 -7.31
C GLN A 101 -14.02 -7.58 -6.43
N HIS A 102 -13.41 -6.48 -6.87
CA HIS A 102 -12.30 -5.84 -6.19
C HIS A 102 -12.64 -4.46 -5.62
N GLU A 103 -13.77 -3.86 -6.02
CA GLU A 103 -14.20 -2.57 -5.46
C GLU A 103 -14.26 -2.64 -3.92
N GLY A 104 -13.61 -1.68 -3.27
CA GLY A 104 -13.60 -1.56 -1.82
C GLY A 104 -12.69 -2.55 -1.10
N ILE A 105 -11.91 -3.36 -1.81
CA ILE A 105 -10.89 -4.22 -1.18
C ILE A 105 -9.68 -3.36 -0.79
N VAL A 106 -9.01 -3.72 0.32
CA VAL A 106 -7.67 -3.23 0.65
C VAL A 106 -6.66 -4.33 0.39
N PHE A 107 -5.68 -4.06 -0.48
CA PHE A 107 -4.63 -5.02 -0.80
C PHE A 107 -3.52 -4.93 0.24
N ASN A 108 -3.61 -5.76 1.29
CA ASN A 108 -2.53 -5.93 2.28
C ASN A 108 -1.49 -6.93 1.77
N VAL A 109 -0.30 -6.44 1.47
CA VAL A 109 0.76 -7.20 0.78
C VAL A 109 1.96 -7.34 1.71
N ASN A 110 2.35 -8.58 1.95
CA ASN A 110 3.54 -8.93 2.71
C ASN A 110 4.54 -9.64 1.80
N ILE A 111 5.65 -8.96 1.50
CA ILE A 111 6.70 -9.47 0.61
C ILE A 111 7.80 -10.12 1.47
N PRO A 112 8.13 -11.41 1.27
CA PRO A 112 9.28 -12.01 1.94
C PRO A 112 10.58 -11.35 1.47
N ASN A 113 11.51 -11.12 2.40
CA ASN A 113 12.85 -10.61 2.06
C ASN A 113 13.73 -11.75 1.51
N LEU A 114 13.42 -12.21 0.29
CA LEU A 114 14.10 -13.30 -0.40
C LEU A 114 14.40 -12.92 -1.86
N PRO A 115 15.35 -13.61 -2.53
CA PRO A 115 15.56 -13.50 -3.97
C PRO A 115 14.27 -13.76 -4.76
N LEU A 116 14.06 -13.05 -5.87
CA LEU A 116 12.81 -13.11 -6.64
C LEU A 116 12.43 -14.53 -7.11
N ASN A 117 13.42 -15.34 -7.47
CA ASN A 117 13.23 -16.73 -7.92
C ASN A 117 12.78 -17.69 -6.81
N GLU A 118 12.84 -17.28 -5.54
CA GLU A 118 12.38 -18.05 -4.40
C GLU A 118 10.98 -17.63 -3.93
N ILE A 119 10.42 -16.56 -4.50
CA ILE A 119 9.13 -16.01 -4.08
C ILE A 119 8.01 -16.60 -4.93
N LYS A 120 7.00 -17.14 -4.25
CA LYS A 120 5.71 -17.50 -4.83
C LYS A 120 4.66 -16.50 -4.40
N VAL A 121 3.86 -16.01 -5.34
CA VAL A 121 2.81 -15.02 -5.09
C VAL A 121 1.46 -15.72 -5.01
N TYR A 122 0.71 -15.43 -3.97
CA TYR A 122 -0.66 -15.90 -3.76
C TYR A 122 -1.57 -14.71 -3.51
N LEU A 123 -2.76 -14.71 -4.11
CA LEU A 123 -3.82 -13.78 -3.80
C LEU A 123 -4.91 -14.52 -3.04
N LEU A 124 -5.23 -14.03 -1.85
CA LEU A 124 -6.35 -14.51 -1.05
C LEU A 124 -7.31 -13.36 -0.81
N LEU A 125 -8.55 -13.51 -1.28
CA LEU A 125 -9.61 -12.55 -1.03
C LEU A 125 -10.40 -13.03 0.20
N ILE A 126 -10.49 -12.17 1.22
CA ILE A 126 -11.19 -12.46 2.48
C ILE A 126 -12.30 -11.42 2.65
N GLY A 127 -13.52 -11.85 3.00
CA GLY A 127 -14.62 -10.94 3.33
C GLY A 127 -15.47 -10.49 2.14
N LYS A 128 -15.68 -11.39 1.18
CA LYS A 128 -16.88 -11.38 0.33
C LYS A 128 -17.71 -12.61 0.62
#